data_AF-A0A8T5S6U8-F1
#
_entry.id   AF-A0A8T5S6U8-F1
#
_cell.length_a   1.000
_cell.length_b   1.000
_cell.length_c   1.000
_cell.angle_alpha   90.00
_cell.angle_beta   90.00
_cell.angle_gamma   90.00
#
_symmetry.space_group_name_H-M   'P 1'
#
loop_
_entity.id
_entity.type
_entity.pdbx_description
1 polymer ?
#
loop_
_entity_poly.entity_id
_entity_poly.type
_entity_poly.pdbx_seq_one_letter_code
_entity_poly.pdbx_strand_id
1 'polypeptide(L)'
;IKQFKDVFLPINQDFELDKKYLRENRRALEFYNKLNLFYKENKKESSAINNLFLNLNYWNKLTKQVKNKQYIVVYNASGSRLKSAVIDNEEKAIIICSENYYYSTDSQNEAYYLSAIFNSPILSKNIKLIKSSRHIHKRPFSFPIPMYDHENELHRKLAKKSQKYHSVVQDLVNNNPKISSEKVRTFITQKLIKLDNLTKKVVFKV
;
A
#
# COMPACT_ATOMS: atom_id res chain seq x y z
N ILE A 1 -13.25 -4.75 -10.69
CA ILE A 1 -12.37 -4.68 -9.49
C ILE A 1 -12.86 -5.68 -8.45
N LYS A 2 -11.98 -6.28 -7.64
CA LYS A 2 -12.39 -7.27 -6.61
C LYS A 2 -13.39 -6.61 -5.65
N GLN A 3 -14.50 -7.29 -5.36
CA GLN A 3 -15.49 -6.81 -4.41
C GLN A 3 -14.87 -6.64 -3.03
N PHE A 4 -15.28 -5.60 -2.30
CA PHE A 4 -15.00 -5.49 -0.88
C PHE A 4 -15.66 -6.67 -0.17
N LYS A 5 -14.96 -7.21 0.82
CA LYS A 5 -15.46 -8.28 1.67
C LYS A 5 -15.33 -7.81 3.10
N ASP A 6 -16.38 -8.04 3.88
CA ASP A 6 -16.31 -7.85 5.30
C ASP A 6 -15.38 -8.90 5.90
N VAL A 7 -14.45 -8.45 6.72
CA VAL A 7 -13.47 -9.30 7.39
C VAL A 7 -13.59 -9.08 8.89
N PHE A 8 -13.55 -10.18 9.64
CA PHE A 8 -13.51 -10.12 11.09
C PHE A 8 -12.07 -9.91 11.57
N LEU A 9 -11.82 -8.78 12.24
CA LEU A 9 -10.56 -8.47 12.89
C LEU A 9 -10.87 -7.82 14.25
N PRO A 10 -10.74 -8.55 15.38
CA PRO A 10 -11.19 -8.06 16.69
C PRO A 10 -10.13 -7.14 17.33
N ILE A 11 -10.04 -5.90 16.83
CA ILE A 11 -9.04 -4.93 17.28
C ILE A 11 -9.68 -3.63 17.75
N ASN A 12 -8.99 -2.96 18.68
CA ASN A 12 -9.36 -1.63 19.16
C ASN A 12 -8.74 -0.53 18.29
N GLN A 13 -8.88 0.73 18.70
CA GLN A 13 -8.36 1.90 17.98
C GLN A 13 -6.82 1.91 17.90
N ASP A 14 -6.14 1.27 18.85
CA ASP A 14 -4.67 1.08 18.86
C ASP A 14 -4.22 -0.18 18.08
N PHE A 15 -5.14 -0.78 17.32
CA PHE A 15 -4.95 -2.02 16.57
C PHE A 15 -4.45 -3.20 17.43
N GLU A 16 -4.72 -3.16 18.74
CA GLU A 16 -4.49 -4.24 19.68
C GLU A 16 -5.73 -5.13 19.80
N LEU A 17 -5.57 -6.36 20.30
CA LEU A 17 -6.68 -7.30 20.44
C LEU A 17 -7.75 -6.73 21.39
N ASP A 18 -8.95 -6.49 20.88
CA ASP A 18 -10.04 -5.95 21.68
C ASP A 18 -10.71 -7.03 22.52
N LYS A 19 -10.13 -7.29 23.69
CA LYS A 19 -10.65 -8.26 24.66
C LYS A 19 -12.01 -7.83 25.21
N LYS A 20 -12.29 -6.53 25.29
CA LYS A 20 -13.57 -6.02 25.79
C LYS A 20 -14.68 -6.35 24.79
N TYR A 21 -14.49 -5.97 23.53
CA TYR A 21 -15.41 -6.29 22.44
C TYR A 21 -15.68 -7.80 22.37
N LEU A 22 -14.64 -8.64 22.45
CA LEU A 22 -14.83 -10.09 22.42
C LEU A 22 -15.68 -10.58 23.60
N ARG A 23 -15.44 -10.11 24.83
CA ARG A 23 -16.23 -10.51 26.01
C ARG A 23 -17.69 -10.10 25.90
N GLU A 24 -17.95 -8.92 25.36
CA GLU A 24 -19.31 -8.38 25.18
C GLU A 24 -20.06 -9.04 24.01
N ASN A 25 -19.33 -9.68 23.08
CA ASN A 25 -19.90 -10.29 21.87
C ASN A 25 -19.62 -11.80 21.81
N ARG A 26 -20.51 -12.60 22.42
CA ARG A 26 -20.36 -14.06 22.54
C ARG A 26 -20.02 -14.78 21.22
N ARG A 27 -20.72 -14.45 20.12
CA ARG A 27 -20.47 -15.08 18.80
C ARG A 27 -19.08 -14.75 18.25
N ALA A 28 -18.62 -13.51 18.43
CA ALA A 28 -17.29 -13.09 18.01
C ALA A 28 -16.20 -13.80 18.80
N LEU A 29 -16.40 -13.96 20.12
CA LEU A 29 -15.51 -14.73 20.99
C LEU A 29 -15.45 -16.20 20.60
N GLU A 30 -16.60 -16.85 20.39
CA GLU A 30 -16.67 -18.25 19.94
C GLU A 30 -15.94 -18.43 18.60
N PHE A 31 -16.13 -17.52 17.65
CA PHE A 31 -15.45 -17.54 16.36
C PHE A 31 -13.94 -17.35 16.50
N TYR A 32 -13.49 -16.34 17.26
CA TYR A 32 -12.07 -16.10 17.50
C TYR A 32 -11.40 -17.29 18.20
N ASN A 33 -12.05 -17.89 19.19
CA ASN A 33 -11.52 -19.06 19.91
C ASN A 33 -11.33 -20.25 18.97
N LYS A 34 -12.30 -20.52 18.08
CA LYS A 34 -12.17 -21.55 17.04
C LYS A 34 -10.96 -21.29 16.12
N LEU A 35 -10.80 -20.06 15.63
CA LEU A 35 -9.66 -19.69 14.80
C LEU A 35 -8.32 -19.81 15.53
N ASN A 36 -8.27 -19.39 16.80
CA ASN A 36 -7.06 -19.46 17.61
C ASN A 36 -6.67 -20.90 17.96
N LEU A 37 -7.65 -21.78 18.21
CA LEU A 37 -7.42 -23.21 18.39
C LEU A 37 -6.85 -23.83 17.11
N PHE A 38 -7.51 -23.59 15.97
CA PHE A 38 -7.04 -24.05 14.66
C PHE A 38 -5.60 -23.59 14.38
N TYR A 39 -5.27 -22.33 14.67
CA TYR A 39 -3.90 -21.83 14.54
C TYR A 39 -2.91 -22.60 15.43
N LYS A 40 -3.25 -22.83 16.70
CA LYS A 40 -2.37 -23.54 17.65
C LYS A 40 -2.09 -24.98 17.22
N GLU A 41 -3.10 -25.67 16.71
CA GLU A 41 -2.99 -27.06 16.23
C GLU A 41 -2.18 -27.17 14.93
N ASN A 42 -2.22 -26.13 14.09
CA ASN A 42 -1.62 -26.15 12.75
C ASN A 42 -0.36 -25.27 12.61
N LYS A 43 0.09 -24.60 13.67
CA LYS A 43 1.34 -23.83 13.63
C LYS A 43 2.52 -24.77 13.43
N LYS A 44 3.58 -24.30 12.78
CA LYS A 44 4.85 -25.04 12.75
C LYS A 44 5.32 -25.33 14.17
N GLU A 45 5.78 -26.55 14.41
CA GLU A 45 6.30 -26.97 15.73
C GLU A 45 7.42 -26.04 16.22
N SER A 46 8.30 -25.63 15.31
CA SER A 46 9.39 -24.69 15.58
C SER A 46 8.96 -23.24 15.86
N SER A 47 7.68 -22.89 15.66
CA SER A 47 7.18 -21.54 15.95
C SER A 47 6.98 -21.36 17.46
N ALA A 48 7.72 -20.41 18.05
CA ALA A 48 7.54 -19.97 19.43
C ALA A 48 6.23 -19.17 19.65
N ILE A 49 5.57 -18.73 18.57
CA ILE A 49 4.33 -17.95 18.65
C ILE A 49 3.15 -18.90 18.93
N ASN A 50 2.55 -18.79 20.12
CA ASN A 50 1.52 -19.71 20.62
C ASN A 50 0.09 -19.15 20.53
N ASN A 51 -0.11 -18.01 19.87
CA ASN A 51 -1.40 -17.33 19.78
C ASN A 51 -1.59 -16.70 18.39
N LEU A 52 -2.80 -16.82 17.84
CA LEU A 52 -3.15 -16.31 16.52
C LEU A 52 -2.92 -14.80 16.41
N PHE A 53 -3.36 -14.02 17.41
CA PHE A 53 -3.18 -12.58 17.39
C PHE A 53 -1.71 -12.16 17.46
N LEU A 54 -0.89 -12.86 18.25
CA LEU A 54 0.56 -12.62 18.28
C LEU A 54 1.20 -12.87 16.91
N ASN A 55 0.72 -13.85 16.16
CA ASN A 55 1.18 -14.12 14.80
C ASN A 55 0.69 -13.05 13.79
N LEU A 56 -0.56 -12.59 13.95
CA LEU A 56 -1.13 -11.49 13.17
C LEU A 56 -0.41 -10.15 13.44
N ASN A 57 0.09 -9.93 14.66
CA ASN A 57 0.89 -8.77 15.02
C ASN A 57 2.39 -9.06 15.12
N TYR A 58 2.89 -10.13 14.47
CA TYR A 58 4.32 -10.45 14.50
C TYR A 58 5.17 -9.27 14.02
N TRP A 59 6.26 -8.97 14.74
CA TRP A 59 7.10 -7.78 14.55
C TRP A 59 6.36 -6.43 14.67
N ASN A 60 5.24 -6.42 15.39
CA ASN A 60 4.32 -5.29 15.53
C ASN A 60 3.79 -4.80 14.18
N LYS A 61 3.65 -5.70 13.18
CA LYS A 61 3.26 -5.33 11.81
C LYS A 61 1.85 -4.72 11.72
N LEU A 62 1.01 -4.95 12.73
CA LEU A 62 -0.30 -4.35 12.84
C LEU A 62 -0.23 -3.06 13.69
N THR A 63 0.22 -3.13 14.93
CA THR A 63 0.20 -1.98 15.87
C THR A 63 1.12 -0.82 15.47
N LYS A 64 2.18 -1.06 14.69
CA LYS A 64 3.02 0.04 14.13
C LYS A 64 2.24 0.97 13.19
N GLN A 65 1.11 0.52 12.64
CA GLN A 65 0.32 1.28 11.67
C GLN A 65 -0.60 2.33 12.32
N VAL A 66 -0.79 2.28 13.65
CA VAL A 66 -1.61 3.27 14.39
C VAL A 66 -1.09 4.69 14.20
N LYS A 67 0.24 4.83 14.06
CA LYS A 67 0.92 6.13 13.87
C LYS A 67 1.03 6.54 12.41
N ASN A 68 0.29 5.90 11.51
CA ASN A 68 0.27 6.30 10.11
C ASN A 68 -0.29 7.72 9.99
N LYS A 69 0.42 8.53 9.22
CA LYS A 69 0.05 9.90 8.88
C LYS A 69 -1.10 9.94 7.87
N GLN A 70 -1.65 11.12 7.63
CA GLN A 70 -2.84 11.31 6.79
C GLN A 70 -2.70 10.69 5.39
N TYR A 71 -1.58 10.86 4.70
CA TYR A 71 -1.41 10.34 3.35
C TYR A 71 -0.52 9.10 3.35
N ILE A 72 -1.09 7.97 2.92
CA ILE A 72 -0.37 6.70 2.79
C ILE A 72 -0.08 6.44 1.32
N VAL A 73 1.20 6.44 0.96
CA VAL A 73 1.69 5.94 -0.33
C VAL A 73 1.83 4.43 -0.24
N VAL A 74 0.94 3.69 -0.89
CA VAL A 74 0.98 2.23 -0.95
C VAL A 74 1.52 1.76 -2.30
N TYR A 75 2.26 0.65 -2.31
CA TYR A 75 2.69 0.00 -3.54
C TYR A 75 2.81 -1.53 -3.38
N ASN A 76 2.69 -2.24 -4.50
CA ASN A 76 2.64 -3.71 -4.51
C ASN A 76 4.00 -4.35 -4.17
N ALA A 77 3.99 -5.35 -3.28
CA ALA A 77 5.20 -6.11 -2.93
C ALA A 77 5.67 -7.04 -4.06
N SER A 78 4.76 -7.49 -4.92
CA SER A 78 5.07 -8.35 -6.06
C SER A 78 4.29 -7.99 -7.32
N GLY A 79 4.84 -8.33 -8.49
CA GLY A 79 4.21 -8.14 -9.79
C GLY A 79 5.21 -7.92 -10.92
N SER A 80 4.69 -7.86 -12.15
CA SER A 80 5.49 -7.55 -13.35
C SER A 80 5.93 -6.09 -13.42
N ARG A 81 5.18 -5.19 -12.77
CA ARG A 81 5.40 -3.74 -12.74
C ARG A 81 5.15 -3.20 -11.34
N LEU A 82 5.84 -2.11 -11.00
CA LEU A 82 5.52 -1.30 -9.83
C LEU A 82 4.25 -0.51 -10.11
N LYS A 83 3.34 -0.51 -9.13
CA LYS A 83 2.09 0.25 -9.12
C LYS A 83 1.95 0.85 -7.74
N SER A 84 1.62 2.12 -7.69
CA SER A 84 1.40 2.83 -6.44
C SER A 84 0.09 3.60 -6.46
N ALA A 85 -0.49 3.81 -5.29
CA ALA A 85 -1.60 4.71 -5.07
C ALA A 85 -1.35 5.53 -3.79
N VAL A 86 -1.95 6.71 -3.71
CA VAL A 86 -2.07 7.48 -2.47
C VAL A 86 -3.46 7.21 -1.89
N ILE A 87 -3.50 6.89 -0.60
CA ILE A 87 -4.72 6.74 0.19
C ILE A 87 -4.77 7.89 1.18
N ASP A 88 -5.93 8.55 1.23
CA ASP A 88 -6.26 9.49 2.31
C ASP A 88 -6.78 8.70 3.51
N ASN A 89 -6.05 8.76 4.61
CA ASN A 89 -6.24 8.03 5.86
C ASN A 89 -6.88 8.90 6.95
N GLU A 90 -7.38 10.10 6.62
CA GLU A 90 -8.02 11.00 7.59
C GLU A 90 -9.26 10.37 8.24
N GLU A 91 -10.16 9.81 7.42
CA GLU A 91 -11.44 9.27 7.90
C GLU A 91 -11.42 7.76 8.15
N LYS A 92 -10.39 7.05 7.68
CA LYS A 92 -10.37 5.60 7.63
C LYS A 92 -9.10 5.10 8.28
N ALA A 93 -9.23 4.26 9.31
CA ALA A 93 -8.12 3.53 9.90
C ALA A 93 -7.65 2.41 8.94
N ILE A 94 -6.92 2.79 7.88
CA ILE A 94 -6.48 1.85 6.84
C ILE A 94 -5.31 1.00 7.36
N ILE A 95 -5.49 -0.32 7.25
CA ILE A 95 -4.45 -1.30 7.57
C ILE A 95 -3.90 -1.88 6.27
N ILE A 96 -2.60 -1.74 6.06
CA ILE A 96 -1.88 -2.28 4.90
C ILE A 96 -1.33 -3.67 5.24
N CYS A 97 -1.82 -4.68 4.54
CA CYS A 97 -1.34 -6.07 4.67
C CYS A 97 0.02 -6.30 3.98
N SER A 98 0.68 -7.41 4.33
CA SER A 98 2.07 -7.75 3.93
C SER A 98 2.35 -7.87 2.43
N GLU A 99 1.31 -8.01 1.60
CA GLU A 99 1.46 -8.03 0.13
C GLU A 99 1.64 -6.63 -0.48
N ASN A 100 1.64 -5.59 0.36
CA ASN A 100 1.95 -4.23 -0.01
C ASN A 100 2.97 -3.63 0.95
N TYR A 101 3.72 -2.67 0.44
CA TYR A 101 4.57 -1.80 1.23
C TYR A 101 3.95 -0.41 1.25
N TYR A 102 4.26 0.35 2.28
CA TYR A 102 3.75 1.71 2.41
C TYR A 102 4.79 2.66 3.02
N TYR A 103 4.53 3.94 2.81
CA TYR A 103 5.16 5.10 3.45
C TYR A 103 4.04 6.09 3.77
N SER A 104 4.08 6.75 4.93
CA SER A 104 3.06 7.74 5.31
C SER A 104 3.68 9.11 5.58
N THR A 105 2.98 10.17 5.18
CA THR A 105 3.35 11.58 5.36
C THR A 105 2.10 12.45 5.58
N ASP A 106 2.27 13.63 6.20
CA ASP A 106 1.20 14.64 6.33
C ASP A 106 1.20 15.60 5.13
N SER A 107 2.21 15.52 4.26
CA SER A 107 2.29 16.31 3.03
C SER A 107 1.63 15.59 1.87
N GLN A 108 0.45 16.07 1.47
CA GLN A 108 -0.26 15.56 0.29
C GLN A 108 0.64 15.57 -0.96
N ASN A 109 1.37 16.68 -1.16
CA ASN A 109 2.25 16.83 -2.33
C ASN A 109 3.42 15.84 -2.31
N GLU A 110 4.02 15.57 -1.15
CA GLU A 110 5.07 14.56 -1.00
C GLU A 110 4.55 13.16 -1.34
N ALA A 111 3.36 12.81 -0.83
CA ALA A 111 2.75 11.52 -1.11
C ALA A 111 2.51 11.32 -2.62
N TYR A 112 1.92 12.32 -3.28
CA TYR A 112 1.66 12.27 -4.72
C TYR A 112 2.93 12.36 -5.56
N TYR A 113 3.95 13.09 -5.11
CA TYR A 113 5.29 13.12 -5.72
C TYR A 113 5.90 11.72 -5.76
N LEU A 114 5.96 11.04 -4.61
CA LEU A 114 6.51 9.69 -4.51
C LEU A 114 5.70 8.71 -5.35
N SER A 115 4.37 8.79 -5.29
CA SER A 115 3.49 7.93 -6.09
C SER A 115 3.67 8.15 -7.61
N ALA A 116 3.95 9.38 -8.05
CA ALA A 116 4.24 9.67 -9.45
C ALA A 116 5.51 8.94 -9.92
N ILE A 117 6.58 9.01 -9.11
CA ILE A 117 7.85 8.34 -9.38
C ILE A 117 7.64 6.83 -9.42
N PHE A 118 6.90 6.27 -8.47
CA PHE A 118 6.60 4.83 -8.42
C PHE A 118 5.77 4.33 -9.61
N ASN A 119 4.87 5.16 -10.14
CA ASN A 119 4.06 4.81 -11.31
C ASN A 119 4.76 5.11 -12.66
N SER A 120 5.97 5.67 -12.65
CA SER A 120 6.72 5.93 -13.87
C SER A 120 7.18 4.61 -14.54
N PRO A 121 6.93 4.43 -15.85
CA PRO A 121 7.44 3.28 -16.59
C PRO A 121 8.95 3.06 -16.46
N ILE A 122 9.76 4.12 -16.41
CA ILE A 122 11.23 4.02 -16.28
C ILE A 122 11.65 3.34 -14.97
N LEU A 123 11.03 3.69 -13.84
CA LEU A 123 11.37 3.06 -12.57
C LEU A 123 10.97 1.58 -12.56
N SER A 124 9.79 1.25 -13.09
CA SER A 124 9.37 -0.15 -13.27
C SER A 124 10.34 -0.94 -14.16
N LYS A 125 10.85 -0.34 -15.24
CA LYS A 125 11.85 -0.95 -16.13
C LYS A 125 13.14 -1.24 -15.39
N ASN A 126 13.64 -0.27 -14.60
CA ASN A 126 14.90 -0.43 -13.88
C ASN A 126 14.77 -1.44 -12.72
N ILE A 127 13.66 -1.42 -11.98
CA ILE A 127 13.36 -2.44 -10.96
C ILE A 127 13.34 -3.83 -11.59
N LYS A 128 12.82 -3.98 -12.82
CA LYS A 128 12.78 -5.27 -13.52
C LYS A 128 14.18 -5.89 -13.68
N LEU A 129 15.22 -5.08 -13.84
CA LEU A 129 16.61 -5.53 -14.00
C LEU A 129 17.20 -6.08 -12.69
N ILE A 130 16.75 -5.58 -11.54
CA ILE A 130 17.32 -5.92 -10.22
C ILE A 130 16.40 -6.80 -9.35
N LYS A 131 15.18 -7.10 -9.83
CA LYS A 131 14.26 -7.95 -9.09
C LYS A 131 14.41 -9.42 -9.46
N SER A 132 14.39 -10.28 -8.44
CA SER A 132 14.26 -11.72 -8.63
C SER A 132 12.79 -12.07 -8.91
N SER A 133 12.53 -12.73 -10.04
CA SER A 133 11.19 -13.15 -10.45
C SER A 133 10.17 -11.99 -10.35
N ARG A 134 9.08 -12.15 -9.59
CA ARG A 134 8.01 -11.15 -9.40
C ARG A 134 8.19 -10.27 -8.16
N HIS A 135 9.23 -10.45 -7.36
CA HIS A 135 9.34 -9.84 -6.04
C HIS A 135 9.91 -8.42 -6.12
N ILE A 136 9.08 -7.40 -5.85
CA ILE A 136 9.49 -5.99 -5.87
C ILE A 136 10.07 -5.60 -4.50
N HIS A 137 9.29 -5.75 -3.42
CA HIS A 137 9.66 -5.31 -2.06
C HIS A 137 10.22 -3.87 -2.04
N LYS A 138 11.21 -3.58 -1.18
CA LYS A 138 11.79 -2.24 -1.00
C LYS A 138 12.71 -1.76 -2.13
N ARG A 139 12.81 -2.49 -3.25
CA ARG A 139 13.66 -2.14 -4.41
C ARG A 139 13.45 -0.75 -5.02
N PRO A 140 12.24 -0.13 -4.98
CA PRO A 140 12.11 1.25 -5.44
C PRO A 140 13.07 2.22 -4.72
N PHE A 141 13.40 1.95 -3.46
CA PHE A 141 14.32 2.75 -2.66
C PHE A 141 15.81 2.41 -2.86
N SER A 142 16.13 1.46 -3.74
CA SER A 142 17.50 1.26 -4.21
C SER A 142 17.92 2.29 -5.27
N PHE A 143 16.98 3.13 -5.73
CA PHE A 143 17.24 4.26 -6.62
C PHE A 143 17.29 5.56 -5.82
N PRO A 144 18.09 6.55 -6.24
CA PRO A 144 18.32 7.78 -5.48
C PRO A 144 17.15 8.76 -5.66
N ILE A 145 15.98 8.39 -5.13
CA ILE A 145 14.79 9.25 -5.10
C ILE A 145 15.04 10.36 -4.07
N PRO A 146 15.12 11.65 -4.47
CA PRO A 146 15.34 12.72 -3.52
C PRO A 146 14.10 12.93 -2.65
N MET A 147 14.31 13.49 -1.45
CA MET A 147 13.19 13.95 -0.62
C MET A 147 12.38 15.00 -1.38
N TYR A 148 11.06 15.03 -1.13
CA TYR A 148 10.21 16.05 -1.73
C TYR A 148 10.68 17.45 -1.31
N ASP A 149 10.67 18.36 -2.27
CA ASP A 149 11.07 19.75 -2.07
C ASP A 149 9.97 20.61 -2.71
N HIS A 150 9.34 21.44 -1.88
CA HIS A 150 8.24 22.29 -2.29
C HIS A 150 8.70 23.44 -3.18
N GLU A 151 9.97 23.84 -3.13
CA GLU A 151 10.56 24.90 -3.96
C GLU A 151 10.99 24.37 -5.33
N ASN A 152 11.18 23.05 -5.47
CA ASN A 152 11.54 22.42 -6.73
C ASN A 152 10.34 22.28 -7.68
N GLU A 153 10.40 22.96 -8.82
CA GLU A 153 9.32 22.94 -9.83
C GLU A 153 9.02 21.55 -10.38
N LEU A 154 10.04 20.71 -10.60
CA LEU A 154 9.85 19.35 -11.12
C LEU A 154 9.13 18.46 -10.10
N HIS A 155 9.43 18.64 -8.81
CA HIS A 155 8.77 17.92 -7.72
C HIS A 155 7.29 18.30 -7.64
N ARG A 156 6.97 19.60 -7.63
CA ARG A 156 5.59 20.09 -7.70
C ARG A 156 4.85 19.58 -8.94
N LYS A 157 5.51 19.54 -10.10
CA LYS A 157 4.94 19.09 -11.37
C LYS A 157 4.63 17.60 -11.37
N LEU A 158 5.48 16.77 -10.77
CA LEU A 158 5.24 15.34 -10.56
C LEU A 158 4.02 15.14 -9.64
N ALA A 159 3.98 15.81 -8.49
CA ALA A 159 2.86 15.74 -7.55
C ALA A 159 1.52 16.11 -8.22
N LYS A 160 1.46 17.27 -8.90
CA LYS A 160 0.26 17.75 -9.59
C LYS A 160 -0.22 16.79 -10.68
N LYS A 161 0.69 16.22 -11.46
CA LYS A 161 0.32 15.21 -12.48
C LYS A 161 -0.21 13.93 -11.83
N SER A 162 0.42 13.49 -10.75
CA SER A 162 -0.01 12.30 -10.00
C SER A 162 -1.42 12.47 -9.46
N GLN A 163 -1.73 13.60 -8.81
CA GLN A 163 -3.08 13.95 -8.35
C GLN A 163 -4.10 13.87 -9.49
N LYS A 164 -3.82 14.57 -10.61
CA LYS A 164 -4.69 14.55 -11.79
C LYS A 164 -4.92 13.13 -12.33
N TYR A 165 -3.88 12.29 -12.37
CA TYR A 165 -4.01 10.94 -12.89
C TYR A 165 -4.74 10.01 -11.91
N HIS A 166 -4.63 10.25 -10.60
CA HIS A 166 -5.44 9.57 -9.60
C HIS A 166 -6.93 9.86 -9.81
N SER A 167 -7.33 11.13 -9.94
CA SER A 167 -8.73 11.50 -10.21
C SER A 167 -9.26 10.83 -11.48
N VAL A 168 -8.48 10.87 -12.57
CA VAL A 168 -8.84 10.21 -13.83
C VAL A 168 -9.06 8.70 -13.67
N VAL A 169 -8.20 8.01 -12.89
CA VAL A 169 -8.37 6.57 -12.64
C VAL A 169 -9.56 6.31 -11.73
N GLN A 170 -9.75 7.14 -10.70
CA GLN A 170 -10.86 7.04 -9.76
C GLN A 170 -12.20 7.18 -10.49
N ASP A 171 -12.36 8.19 -11.34
CA ASP A 171 -13.56 8.39 -12.15
C ASP A 171 -13.81 7.22 -13.10
N LEU A 172 -12.76 6.75 -13.80
CA LEU A 172 -12.86 5.61 -14.70
C LEU A 172 -13.36 4.36 -13.96
N VAL A 173 -12.81 4.10 -12.77
CA VAL A 173 -13.15 2.94 -11.94
C VAL A 173 -14.56 3.03 -11.38
N ASN A 174 -14.94 4.20 -10.85
CA ASN A 174 -16.26 4.43 -10.26
C ASN A 174 -17.36 4.29 -11.33
N ASN A 175 -17.14 4.85 -12.52
CA ASN A 175 -18.08 4.75 -13.64
C ASN A 175 -18.08 3.37 -14.32
N ASN A 176 -17.07 2.54 -14.06
CA ASN A 176 -16.95 1.20 -14.67
C ASN A 176 -16.56 0.14 -13.62
N PRO A 177 -17.43 -0.25 -12.68
CA PRO A 177 -17.05 -1.13 -11.56
C PRO A 177 -16.45 -2.49 -11.97
N LYS A 178 -16.84 -2.99 -13.15
CA LYS A 178 -16.36 -4.25 -13.74
C LYS A 178 -15.07 -4.10 -14.57
N ILE A 179 -14.50 -2.90 -14.70
CA ILE A 179 -13.27 -2.69 -15.46
C ILE A 179 -12.12 -3.54 -14.88
N SER A 180 -11.34 -4.15 -15.75
CA SER A 180 -10.16 -4.92 -15.36
C SER A 180 -8.98 -3.99 -15.11
N SER A 181 -8.07 -4.41 -14.22
CA SER A 181 -6.84 -3.64 -13.94
C SER A 181 -5.97 -3.43 -15.19
N GLU A 182 -6.03 -4.37 -16.14
CA GLU A 182 -5.34 -4.26 -17.42
C GLU A 182 -5.95 -3.18 -18.32
N LYS A 183 -7.28 -3.11 -18.43
CA LYS A 183 -7.97 -2.05 -19.18
C LYS A 183 -7.69 -0.67 -18.58
N VAL A 184 -7.73 -0.54 -17.25
CA VAL A 184 -7.32 0.70 -16.55
C VAL A 184 -5.88 1.07 -16.93
N ARG A 185 -4.96 0.09 -16.93
CA ARG A 185 -3.56 0.34 -17.28
C ARG A 185 -3.43 0.82 -18.71
N THR A 186 -4.07 0.17 -19.67
CA THR A 186 -4.06 0.57 -21.08
C THR A 186 -4.51 2.01 -21.24
N PHE A 187 -5.64 2.37 -20.60
CA PHE A 187 -6.18 3.72 -20.62
C PHE A 187 -5.21 4.78 -20.08
N ILE A 188 -4.54 4.51 -18.96
CA ILE A 188 -3.65 5.48 -18.31
C ILE A 188 -2.22 5.48 -18.87
N THR A 189 -1.86 4.55 -19.77
CA THR A 189 -0.46 4.34 -20.20
C THR A 189 0.18 5.58 -20.77
N GLN A 190 -0.50 6.28 -21.69
CA GLN A 190 0.02 7.50 -22.30
C GLN A 190 0.24 8.64 -21.28
N LYS A 191 -0.54 8.65 -20.19
CA LYS A 191 -0.37 9.61 -19.09
C LYS A 191 0.84 9.23 -18.23
N LEU A 192 1.03 7.95 -17.92
CA LEU A 192 2.19 7.50 -17.15
C LEU A 192 3.51 7.69 -17.90
N ILE A 193 3.54 7.53 -19.22
CA ILE A 193 4.74 7.84 -20.05
C ILE A 193 5.16 9.32 -19.88
N LYS A 194 4.21 10.25 -19.69
CA LYS A 194 4.54 11.66 -19.44
C LYS A 194 5.22 11.90 -18.08
N LEU A 195 5.18 10.93 -17.16
CA LEU A 195 5.95 10.99 -15.91
C LEU A 195 7.42 10.58 -16.11
N ASP A 196 7.75 9.82 -17.16
CA ASP A 196 9.11 9.29 -17.35
C ASP A 196 10.15 10.40 -17.48
N ASN A 197 9.90 11.40 -18.33
CA ASN A 197 10.88 12.47 -18.54
C ASN A 197 11.11 13.30 -17.27
N LEU A 198 10.08 13.49 -16.46
CA LEU A 198 10.21 14.19 -15.17
C LEU A 198 10.95 13.32 -14.16
N THR A 199 10.63 12.02 -14.11
CA THR A 199 11.27 11.08 -13.19
C THR A 199 12.74 10.88 -13.54
N LYS A 200 13.11 10.85 -14.82
CA LYS A 200 14.51 10.77 -15.25
C LYS A 200 15.33 11.95 -14.76
N LYS A 201 14.83 13.17 -14.96
CA LYS A 201 15.49 14.39 -14.49
C LYS A 201 15.65 14.41 -12.96
N VAL A 202 14.61 13.98 -12.23
CA VAL A 202 14.59 14.03 -10.76
C VAL A 202 15.42 12.91 -10.13
N VAL A 203 15.24 11.67 -10.56
CA VAL A 203 15.84 10.49 -9.91
C VAL A 203 17.18 10.12 -10.54
N PHE A 204 17.30 10.19 -11.86
CA PHE A 204 18.49 9.73 -12.58
C PHE A 204 19.42 10.87 -13.02
N LYS A 205 18.96 12.14 -12.92
CA LYS A 205 19.69 13.33 -13.36
C LYS A 205 20.13 13.28 -14.84
N VAL A 206 19.27 12.68 -15.68
CA VAL A 206 19.42 12.55 -17.15
C VAL A 206 18.15 12.95 -17.88
#